data_AF-A0A925D3I0-F1
#
_entry.id   AF-A0A925D3I0-F1
#
_cell.length_a   1.000
_cell.length_b   1.000
_cell.length_c   1.000
_cell.angle_alpha   90.00
_cell.angle_beta   90.00
_cell.angle_gamma   90.00
#
_symmetry.space_group_name_H-M   'P 1'
#
loop_
_entity.id
_entity.type
_entity.pdbx_description
1 polymer ?
#
loop_
_entity_poly.entity_id
_entity_poly.type
_entity_poly.pdbx_seq_one_letter_code
_entity_poly.pdbx_strand_id
1 'polypeptide(L)'
;MPTDPITICLLLIPGLPLLAAGLAALCGVIRLPQLKENAHWPVVLALLGSLAASAWLFYEVRNAQEPNLSTTASTTGFEKVVPLWTWANIPHAYDLKSPFPEDTGPRDFRIEVTLRADALTAMMLVMVTFVSTLVAIFASGYMHGDRGYWRFFTYIGLF
;
A
#
# COMPACT_ATOMS: atom_id res chain seq x y z
N MET A 1 5.61 16.96 -8.44
CA MET A 1 5.14 15.61 -8.04
C MET A 1 6.35 14.84 -7.51
N PRO A 2 6.22 13.97 -6.51
CA PRO A 2 7.35 13.14 -6.06
C PRO A 2 7.80 12.25 -7.23
N THR A 3 9.01 12.46 -7.73
CA THR A 3 9.59 11.77 -8.89
C THR A 3 10.42 10.56 -8.51
N ASP A 4 10.45 10.19 -7.22
CA ASP A 4 11.25 9.08 -6.76
C ASP A 4 10.52 7.74 -6.98
N PRO A 5 11.21 6.73 -7.54
CA PRO A 5 10.59 5.46 -7.92
C PRO A 5 9.99 4.73 -6.70
N ILE A 6 10.64 4.84 -5.53
CA ILE A 6 10.18 4.22 -4.29
C ILE A 6 8.81 4.77 -3.84
N THR A 7 8.60 6.10 -3.83
CA THR A 7 7.30 6.69 -3.48
C THR A 7 6.22 6.28 -4.48
N ILE A 8 6.54 6.24 -5.77
CA ILE A 8 5.60 5.81 -6.80
C ILE A 8 5.17 4.35 -6.55
N CYS A 9 6.11 3.44 -6.28
CA CYS A 9 5.80 2.05 -5.94
C CYS A 9 4.94 1.95 -4.68
N LEU A 10 5.28 2.66 -3.61
CA LEU A 10 4.52 2.66 -2.36
C LEU A 10 3.07 3.11 -2.54
N LEU A 11 2.80 4.01 -3.49
CA LEU A 11 1.45 4.45 -3.83
C LEU A 11 0.72 3.49 -4.76
N LEU A 12 1.42 2.93 -5.76
CA LEU A 12 0.82 2.03 -6.75
C LEU A 12 0.40 0.67 -6.16
N ILE A 13 1.20 0.11 -5.24
CA ILE A 13 0.95 -1.22 -4.68
C ILE A 13 -0.44 -1.34 -4.04
N PRO A 14 -0.87 -0.45 -3.11
CA PRO A 14 -2.24 -0.44 -2.60
C PRO A 14 -3.22 0.30 -3.51
N GLY A 15 -2.75 1.25 -4.34
CA GLY A 15 -3.62 2.07 -5.19
C GLY A 15 -4.27 1.29 -6.35
N LEU A 16 -3.52 0.41 -7.01
CA LEU A 16 -4.01 -0.36 -8.16
C LEU A 16 -5.15 -1.32 -7.80
N PRO A 17 -5.04 -2.18 -6.76
CA PRO A 17 -6.08 -3.12 -6.40
C PRO A 17 -7.35 -2.40 -5.91
N LEU A 18 -7.17 -1.30 -5.17
CA LEU A 18 -8.28 -0.46 -4.70
C LEU A 18 -9.03 0.19 -5.87
N LEU A 19 -8.32 0.68 -6.88
CA LEU A 19 -8.95 1.18 -8.11
C LEU A 19 -9.72 0.08 -8.83
N ALA A 20 -9.13 -1.12 -8.96
CA ALA A 20 -9.79 -2.25 -9.60
C ALA A 20 -11.03 -2.73 -8.82
N ALA A 21 -10.98 -2.70 -7.48
CA ALA A 21 -12.14 -2.97 -6.63
C ALA A 21 -13.26 -1.95 -6.87
N GLY A 22 -12.92 -0.66 -6.96
CA GLY A 22 -13.86 0.39 -7.31
C GLY A 22 -14.49 0.18 -8.70
N LEU A 23 -13.68 -0.19 -9.69
CA LEU A 23 -14.17 -0.52 -11.04
C LEU A 23 -15.10 -1.74 -11.02
N ALA A 24 -14.71 -2.82 -10.32
CA ALA A 24 -15.54 -4.02 -10.18
C ALA A 24 -16.88 -3.73 -9.46
N ALA A 25 -16.85 -2.88 -8.43
CA ALA A 25 -18.04 -2.43 -7.72
C ALA A 25 -18.98 -1.62 -8.62
N LEU A 26 -18.44 -0.66 -9.37
CA LEU A 26 -19.19 0.15 -10.34
C LEU A 26 -19.82 -0.74 -11.42
N CYS A 27 -19.09 -1.73 -11.94
CA CYS A 27 -19.60 -2.71 -12.90
C CYS A 27 -20.76 -3.54 -12.34
N GLY A 28 -20.78 -3.80 -11.03
CA GLY A 28 -21.86 -4.52 -10.36
C GLY A 28 -23.15 -3.72 -10.18
N VAL A 29 -23.01 -2.42 -9.93
CA VAL A 29 -24.12 -1.46 -9.80
C VAL A 29 -24.76 -1.14 -11.16
N ILE A 30 -23.95 -1.09 -12.23
CA ILE A 30 -24.42 -0.86 -13.59
C ILE A 30 -25.02 -2.16 -14.15
N ARG A 31 -26.23 -2.12 -14.72
CA ARG A 31 -27.03 -3.30 -15.11
C ARG A 31 -26.57 -3.94 -16.44
N LEU A 32 -25.26 -4.15 -16.60
CA LEU A 32 -24.65 -4.79 -17.77
C LEU A 32 -24.25 -6.24 -17.45
N PRO A 33 -24.99 -7.25 -17.93
CA PRO A 33 -24.75 -8.66 -17.59
C PRO A 33 -23.37 -9.17 -18.03
N GLN A 34 -22.86 -8.73 -19.17
CA GLN A 34 -21.56 -9.12 -19.72
C GLN A 34 -20.37 -8.64 -18.87
N LEU A 35 -20.51 -7.50 -18.18
CA LEU A 35 -19.48 -6.94 -17.31
C LEU A 35 -19.35 -7.73 -15.99
N LYS A 36 -20.42 -8.42 -15.58
CA LYS A 36 -20.44 -9.19 -14.33
C LYS A 36 -19.62 -10.47 -14.43
N GLU A 37 -19.56 -11.08 -15.61
CA GLU A 37 -18.77 -12.29 -15.87
C GLU A 37 -17.27 -11.97 -16.03
N ASN A 38 -16.94 -10.75 -16.47
CA ASN A 38 -15.55 -10.31 -16.70
C ASN A 38 -14.96 -9.47 -15.56
N ALA A 39 -15.64 -9.37 -14.42
CA ALA A 39 -15.19 -8.53 -13.28
C ALA A 39 -13.83 -8.94 -12.69
N HIS A 40 -13.35 -10.15 -12.99
CA HIS A 40 -12.06 -10.66 -12.55
C HIS A 40 -10.88 -10.00 -13.28
N TRP A 41 -11.03 -9.65 -14.57
CA TRP A 41 -9.92 -9.16 -15.40
C TRP A 41 -9.26 -7.89 -14.86
N PRO A 42 -10.02 -6.83 -14.49
CA PRO A 42 -9.44 -5.63 -13.89
C PRO A 42 -8.68 -5.91 -12.59
N VAL A 43 -9.22 -6.80 -11.74
CA VAL A 43 -8.63 -7.14 -10.44
C VAL A 43 -7.33 -7.95 -10.63
N VAL A 44 -7.34 -8.95 -11.50
CA VAL A 44 -6.15 -9.76 -11.80
C VAL A 44 -5.04 -8.90 -12.41
N LEU A 45 -5.36 -8.00 -13.35
CA LEU A 45 -4.38 -7.09 -13.94
C LEU A 45 -3.82 -6.11 -12.91
N ALA A 46 -4.66 -5.56 -12.04
CA ALA A 46 -4.20 -4.67 -10.98
C ALA A 46 -3.30 -5.40 -9.97
N LEU A 47 -3.63 -6.63 -9.58
CA LEU A 47 -2.81 -7.45 -8.69
C LEU A 47 -1.46 -7.82 -9.31
N LEU A 48 -1.44 -8.17 -10.60
CA LEU A 48 -0.20 -8.40 -11.34
C LEU A 48 0.65 -7.12 -11.43
N GLY A 49 0.00 -5.97 -11.65
CA GLY A 49 0.67 -4.66 -11.63
C GLY A 49 1.27 -4.33 -10.25
N SER A 50 0.52 -4.56 -9.17
CA SER A 50 0.99 -4.39 -7.80
C SER A 50 2.13 -5.36 -7.45
N LEU A 51 2.07 -6.61 -7.93
CA LEU A 51 3.14 -7.58 -7.77
C LEU A 51 4.42 -7.10 -8.47
N ALA A 52 4.34 -6.65 -9.72
CA ALA A 52 5.47 -6.09 -10.44
C ALA A 52 6.04 -4.84 -9.75
N ALA A 53 5.17 -3.94 -9.26
CA ALA A 53 5.58 -2.75 -8.50
C ALA A 53 6.27 -3.11 -7.17
N SER A 54 5.79 -4.15 -6.47
CA SER A 54 6.40 -4.63 -5.22
C SER A 54 7.77 -5.29 -5.46
N ALA A 55 7.93 -6.05 -6.55
CA ALA A 55 9.21 -6.63 -6.93
C ALA A 55 10.22 -5.53 -7.33
N TRP A 56 9.76 -4.48 -8.01
CA TRP A 56 10.57 -3.30 -8.30
C TRP A 56 11.00 -2.58 -7.03
N LEU A 57 10.08 -2.34 -6.09
CA LEU A 57 10.38 -1.75 -4.79
C LEU A 57 11.44 -2.56 -4.04
N PHE A 58 11.30 -3.89 -4.00
CA PHE A 58 12.27 -4.77 -3.36
C PHE A 58 13.66 -4.68 -4.01
N TYR A 59 13.72 -4.61 -5.34
CA TYR A 59 14.97 -4.41 -6.08
C TYR A 59 15.65 -3.08 -5.70
N GLU A 60 14.89 -1.98 -5.67
CA GLU A 60 15.40 -0.66 -5.29
C GLU A 60 15.90 -0.63 -3.83
N VAL A 61 15.13 -1.20 -2.89
CA VAL A 61 15.50 -1.27 -1.48
C VAL A 61 16.77 -2.10 -1.28
N ARG A 62 16.87 -3.26 -1.95
CA ARG A 62 18.07 -4.11 -1.89
C ARG A 62 19.30 -3.36 -2.41
N ASN A 63 19.19 -2.71 -3.57
CA ASN A 63 20.31 -1.97 -4.16
C ASN A 63 20.75 -0.79 -3.27
N ALA A 64 19.81 -0.17 -2.55
CA ALA A 64 20.11 0.91 -1.62
C ALA A 64 20.74 0.42 -0.29
N GLN A 65 20.66 -0.87 0.04
CA GLN A 65 21.32 -1.43 1.22
C GLN A 65 22.81 -1.74 1.02
N GLU A 66 23.19 -2.26 -0.16
CA GLU A 66 24.57 -2.67 -0.48
C GLU A 66 25.66 -1.59 -0.24
N PRO A 67 25.49 -0.30 -0.63
CA PRO A 67 26.54 0.72 -0.43
C PRO A 67 26.73 1.16 1.03
N ASN A 68 25.76 0.92 1.91
CA ASN A 68 25.83 1.29 3.33
C ASN A 68 26.56 0.23 4.18
N LEU A 69 26.84 -0.95 3.61
CA LEU A 69 27.53 -2.04 4.30
C LEU A 69 29.05 -1.81 4.43
N SER A 70 29.62 -0.95 3.57
CA SER A 70 31.07 -0.81 3.38
C SER A 70 31.66 0.50 3.91
N THR A 71 30.84 1.43 4.42
CA THR A 71 31.32 2.74 4.90
C THR A 71 30.72 3.10 6.28
N THR A 72 31.52 2.92 7.33
CA THR A 72 31.38 3.52 8.68
C THR A 72 30.33 2.94 9.64
N ALA A 73 30.78 2.69 10.87
CA ALA A 73 30.09 2.06 11.99
C ALA A 73 28.88 2.84 12.55
N SER A 74 27.77 2.85 11.81
CA SER A 74 26.43 3.16 12.33
C SER A 74 25.40 2.24 11.66
N THR A 75 25.11 1.11 12.32
CA THR A 75 24.21 0.03 11.88
C THR A 75 22.74 0.46 11.91
N THR A 76 22.34 1.32 10.98
CA THR A 76 20.92 1.60 10.71
C THR A 76 20.61 1.10 9.31
N GLY A 77 19.70 0.12 9.21
CA GLY A 77 19.25 -0.42 7.93
C GLY A 77 18.60 0.66 7.05
N PHE A 78 18.51 0.41 5.75
CA PHE A 78 17.84 1.33 4.81
C PHE A 78 16.39 1.55 5.25
N GLU A 79 16.05 2.81 5.50
CA GLU A 79 14.71 3.26 5.85
C GLU A 79 14.40 4.53 5.08
N LYS A 80 13.25 4.54 4.39
CA LYS A 80 12.70 5.73 3.74
C LYS A 80 11.27 5.96 4.21
N VAL A 81 11.02 7.12 4.80
CA VAL A 81 9.69 7.55 5.23
C VAL A 81 9.17 8.62 4.29
N VAL A 82 7.97 8.41 3.76
CA VAL A 82 7.27 9.28 2.82
C VAL A 82 6.01 9.81 3.50
N PRO A 83 6.00 11.07 3.95
CA PRO A 83 4.79 11.67 4.50
C PRO A 83 3.78 11.92 3.38
N LEU A 84 2.54 11.48 3.58
CA LEU A 84 1.46 11.67 2.60
C LEU A 84 0.62 12.91 2.95
N TRP A 85 0.01 12.92 4.12
CA TRP A 85 -0.76 14.05 4.62
C TRP A 85 -0.79 14.04 6.15
N THR A 86 -1.12 15.18 6.74
CA THR A 86 -1.34 15.30 8.18
C THR A 86 -2.83 15.08 8.46
N TRP A 87 -3.16 14.04 9.23
CA TRP A 87 -4.55 13.72 9.57
C TRP A 87 -5.11 14.62 10.68
N ALA A 88 -4.30 14.89 11.70
CA ALA A 88 -4.65 15.82 12.77
C ALA A 88 -3.48 16.76 13.05
N ASN A 89 -3.78 18.05 13.20
CA ASN A 89 -2.82 19.07 13.61
C ASN A 89 -3.52 20.06 14.55
N ILE A 90 -3.25 19.95 15.85
CA ILE A 90 -3.79 20.84 16.88
C ILE A 90 -2.59 21.55 17.51
N PRO A 91 -2.35 22.83 17.14
CA PRO A 91 -1.32 23.64 17.77
C PRO A 91 -1.62 23.82 19.25
N HIS A 92 -0.59 23.78 20.10
CA HIS A 92 -0.69 24.04 21.53
C HIS A 92 -1.75 23.17 22.25
N ALA A 93 -1.91 21.92 21.81
CA ALA A 93 -2.90 20.99 22.36
C ALA A 93 -2.69 20.67 23.85
N TYR A 94 -1.43 20.69 24.31
CA TYR A 94 -1.08 20.39 25.69
C TYR A 94 -0.23 21.50 26.29
N ASP A 95 -0.69 22.11 27.38
CA ASP A 95 0.18 22.87 28.29
C ASP A 95 0.60 21.92 29.43
N LEU A 96 1.72 21.22 29.22
CA LEU A 96 2.27 20.32 30.22
C LEU A 96 2.95 21.16 31.30
N LYS A 97 2.28 21.32 32.45
CA LYS A 97 2.95 21.71 33.69
C LYS A 97 3.82 20.55 34.20
N SER A 98 5.00 20.44 33.62
CA SER A 98 6.07 19.56 34.07
C SER A 98 6.60 20.02 35.44
N PRO A 99 6.85 19.12 36.41
CA PRO A 99 7.60 19.44 37.64
C PRO A 99 9.05 19.86 37.38
N PHE A 100 9.56 19.58 36.17
CA PHE A 100 10.90 19.92 35.71
C PHE A 100 10.85 21.22 34.89
N PRO A 101 11.64 22.26 35.26
CA PRO A 101 11.58 23.59 34.62
C PRO A 101 11.85 23.60 33.11
N GLU A 102 12.55 22.58 32.61
CA GLU A 102 13.02 22.49 31.23
C GLU A 102 11.94 22.01 30.24
N ASP A 103 10.88 21.36 30.74
CA ASP A 103 9.83 20.70 29.94
C ASP A 103 8.48 21.45 29.97
N THR A 104 8.50 22.73 30.35
CA THR A 104 7.28 23.57 30.40
C THR A 104 7.09 24.34 29.10
N GLY A 105 6.06 23.98 28.34
CA GLY A 105 5.66 24.72 27.14
C GLY A 105 4.50 24.06 26.40
N PRO A 106 3.77 24.82 25.58
CA PRO A 106 2.68 24.27 24.79
C PRO A 106 3.23 23.30 23.73
N ARG A 107 2.76 22.05 23.73
CA ARG A 107 3.11 21.03 22.73
C ARG A 107 1.98 20.86 21.71
N ASP A 108 2.38 20.72 20.46
CA ASP A 108 1.46 20.47 19.36
C ASP A 108 1.10 18.98 19.29
N PHE A 109 -0.17 18.69 18.98
CA PHE A 109 -0.62 17.34 18.69
C PHE A 109 -0.74 17.16 17.18
N ARG A 110 0.19 16.40 16.60
CA ARG A 110 0.27 16.16 15.16
C ARG A 110 0.32 14.68 14.86
N ILE A 111 -0.61 14.20 14.02
CA ILE A 111 -0.66 12.83 13.51
C ILE A 111 -0.48 12.88 12.00
N GLU A 112 0.60 12.27 11.53
CA GLU A 112 0.91 12.17 10.10
C GLU A 112 0.60 10.77 9.58
N VAL A 113 0.03 10.71 8.38
CA VAL A 113 -0.07 9.47 7.62
C VAL A 113 1.15 9.39 6.72
N THR A 114 2.03 8.45 7.03
CA THR A 114 3.30 8.27 6.34
C THR A 114 3.43 6.84 5.85
N LEU A 115 3.97 6.64 4.64
CA LEU A 115 4.38 5.32 4.15
C LEU A 115 5.85 5.12 4.42
N ARG A 116 6.22 3.93 4.86
CA ARG A 116 7.62 3.57 5.15
C ARG A 116 8.04 2.46 4.20
N ALA A 117 9.18 2.64 3.53
CA ALA A 117 9.87 1.59 2.79
C ALA A 117 11.13 1.18 3.55
N ASP A 118 11.17 -0.07 3.94
CA ASP A 118 12.35 -0.77 4.45
C ASP A 118 12.37 -2.22 3.90
N ALA A 119 13.43 -2.96 4.20
CA ALA A 119 13.62 -4.33 3.67
C ALA A 119 12.49 -5.28 4.09
N LEU A 120 12.00 -5.16 5.33
CA LEU A 120 10.91 -5.98 5.84
C LEU A 120 9.61 -5.68 5.10
N THR A 121 9.25 -4.39 4.97
CA THR A 121 8.04 -3.96 4.27
C THR A 121 8.09 -4.39 2.81
N ALA A 122 9.22 -4.23 2.12
CA ALA A 122 9.36 -4.65 0.72
C ALA A 122 9.13 -6.17 0.56
N MET A 123 9.73 -6.99 1.43
CA MET A 123 9.54 -8.45 1.42
C MET A 123 8.07 -8.84 1.66
N MET A 124 7.42 -8.20 2.64
CA MET A 124 6.01 -8.44 2.96
C MET A 124 5.09 -8.06 1.80
N LEU A 125 5.32 -6.91 1.15
CA LEU A 125 4.51 -6.48 0.01
C LEU A 125 4.61 -7.44 -1.18
N VAL A 126 5.80 -7.97 -1.47
CA VAL A 126 5.98 -8.99 -2.51
C VAL A 126 5.19 -10.26 -2.17
N MET A 127 5.29 -10.72 -0.91
CA MET A 127 4.60 -11.94 -0.47
C MET A 127 3.07 -11.77 -0.55
N VAL A 128 2.52 -10.68 0.00
CA VAL A 128 1.07 -10.43 0.01
C VAL A 128 0.54 -10.30 -1.42
N THR A 129 1.16 -9.48 -2.26
CA THR A 129 0.70 -9.29 -3.66
C THR A 129 0.81 -10.58 -4.48
N PHE A 130 1.83 -11.41 -4.23
CA PHE A 130 1.99 -12.71 -4.89
C PHE A 130 0.86 -13.68 -4.51
N VAL A 131 0.60 -13.85 -3.21
CA VAL A 131 -0.48 -14.73 -2.73
C VAL A 131 -1.84 -14.21 -3.20
N SER A 132 -2.11 -12.90 -3.12
CA SER A 132 -3.34 -12.31 -3.62
C SER A 132 -3.54 -12.55 -5.12
N THR A 133 -2.47 -12.45 -5.92
CA THR A 133 -2.53 -12.76 -7.36
C THR A 133 -2.91 -14.22 -7.62
N LEU A 134 -2.29 -15.17 -6.91
CA LEU A 134 -2.62 -16.60 -7.04
C LEU A 134 -4.06 -16.89 -6.63
N VAL A 135 -4.53 -16.29 -5.53
CA VAL A 135 -5.91 -16.45 -5.05
C VAL A 135 -6.89 -15.89 -6.08
N ALA A 136 -6.63 -14.73 -6.67
CA ALA A 136 -7.49 -14.14 -7.69
C ALA A 136 -7.57 -15.01 -8.97
N ILE A 137 -6.44 -15.56 -9.43
CA ILE A 137 -6.39 -16.48 -10.58
C ILE A 137 -7.17 -17.76 -10.26
N PHE A 138 -6.92 -18.38 -9.10
CA PHE A 138 -7.64 -19.58 -8.68
C PHE A 138 -9.16 -19.34 -8.60
N ALA A 139 -9.55 -18.23 -7.97
CA ALA A 139 -10.95 -17.91 -7.79
C ALA A 139 -11.69 -17.60 -9.11
N SER A 140 -10.96 -17.19 -10.15
CA SER A 140 -11.56 -16.91 -11.47
C SER A 140 -12.20 -18.15 -12.10
N GLY A 141 -11.58 -19.31 -11.92
CA GLY A 141 -12.12 -20.60 -12.34
C GLY A 141 -13.08 -21.19 -11.31
N TYR A 142 -12.77 -21.07 -10.02
CA TYR A 142 -13.59 -21.65 -8.95
C TYR A 142 -15.00 -21.04 -8.87
N MET A 143 -15.12 -19.72 -9.00
CA MET A 143 -16.41 -19.00 -8.91
C MET A 143 -17.17 -18.95 -10.23
N HIS A 144 -16.70 -19.61 -11.29
CA HIS A 144 -17.29 -19.50 -12.61
C HIS A 144 -18.76 -19.93 -12.61
N GLY A 145 -19.65 -19.06 -13.11
CA GLY A 145 -21.10 -19.30 -13.13
C GLY A 145 -21.85 -18.93 -11.83
N ASP A 146 -21.16 -18.47 -10.79
CA ASP A 146 -21.83 -17.98 -9.58
C ASP A 146 -22.46 -16.59 -9.81
N ARG A 147 -23.69 -16.39 -9.30
CA ARG A 147 -24.41 -15.11 -9.31
C ARG A 147 -23.66 -14.00 -8.56
N GLY A 148 -22.83 -14.36 -7.58
CA GLY A 148 -22.05 -13.46 -6.74
C GLY A 148 -20.68 -13.02 -7.30
N TYR A 149 -20.32 -13.43 -8.52
CA TYR A 149 -18.97 -13.29 -9.09
C TYR A 149 -18.34 -11.90 -8.92
N TRP A 150 -19.02 -10.84 -9.34
CA TRP A 150 -18.50 -9.48 -9.28
C TRP A 150 -18.30 -8.95 -7.85
N ARG A 151 -19.14 -9.36 -6.88
CA ARG A 151 -19.01 -8.97 -5.47
C ARG A 151 -17.78 -9.60 -4.86
N PHE A 152 -17.58 -10.88 -5.15
CA PHE A 152 -16.43 -11.62 -4.68
C PHE A 152 -15.11 -10.97 -5.13
N PHE A 153 -14.99 -10.63 -6.43
CA PHE A 153 -13.79 -9.96 -6.94
C PHE A 153 -13.61 -8.53 -6.43
N THR A 154 -14.71 -7.83 -6.14
CA THR A 154 -14.66 -6.52 -5.45
C THR A 154 -14.04 -6.68 -4.05
N TYR A 155 -14.42 -7.71 -3.31
CA TYR A 155 -13.84 -7.98 -1.99
C TYR A 155 -12.38 -8.40 -2.08
N ILE A 156 -11.98 -9.20 -3.09
CA ILE A 156 -10.56 -9.53 -3.31
C ILE A 156 -9.74 -8.27 -3.56
N GLY A 157 -10.22 -7.32 -4.39
CA GLY A 157 -9.45 -6.11 -4.66
C GLY A 157 -9.40 -5.12 -3.48
N LEU A 158 -10.34 -5.24 -2.53
CA LEU A 158 -10.41 -4.41 -1.33
C LEU A 158 -9.59 -4.97 -0.16
N PHE A 159 -9.23 -6.24 -0.22
CA PHE A 159 -8.38 -6.94 0.75
C PHE A 159 -6.90 -6.71 0.45
#